data_AF-A0A2Z3H1C4-F1
#
_entry.id   AF-A0A2Z3H1C4-F1
#
_cell.length_a   1.000
_cell.length_b   1.000
_cell.length_c   1.000
_cell.angle_alpha   90.00
_cell.angle_beta   90.00
_cell.angle_gamma   90.00
#
_symmetry.space_group_name_H-M   'P 1'
#
loop_
_entity.id
_entity.type
_entity.pdbx_description
1 polymer ?
#
loop_
_entity_poly.entity_id
_entity_poly.type
_entity_poly.pdbx_seq_one_letter_code
_entity_poly.pdbx_strand_id
1 'polypeptide(L)'
;MVTRGGQPLRRPRGSHPPCGKCPKVPAGTERPSPAEAVELTDQHRRTVRFYRECRAVGRFPDDPLVRWAAAVIRSAEDHCERVSSQRTQLAVLSALRGDT
;
A
#
# COMPACT_ATOMS: atom_id res chain seq x y z
N MET A 1 -13.70 5.23 4.96
CA MET A 1 -14.24 3.99 5.56
C MET A 1 -15.61 3.77 4.94
N VAL A 2 -15.90 2.61 4.35
CA VAL A 2 -17.21 2.40 3.72
C VAL A 2 -18.23 2.17 4.83
N THR A 3 -19.29 2.97 4.86
CA THR A 3 -20.35 2.91 5.87
C THR A 3 -21.69 2.61 5.21
N ARG A 4 -22.54 1.79 5.83
CA ARG A 4 -23.93 1.56 5.42
C ARG A 4 -24.83 1.94 6.59
N GLY A 5 -25.65 2.98 6.43
CA GLY A 5 -26.48 3.52 7.51
C GLY A 5 -25.67 4.06 8.70
N GLY A 6 -24.52 4.68 8.45
CA GLY A 6 -23.63 5.19 9.50
C GLY A 6 -22.79 4.13 10.23
N GLN A 7 -23.00 2.84 9.95
CA GLN A 7 -22.21 1.76 10.52
C GLN A 7 -21.08 1.33 9.57
N PRO A 8 -19.86 1.09 10.07
CA PRO A 8 -18.79 0.52 9.26
C PRO A 8 -19.23 -0.80 8.61
N LEU A 9 -19.05 -0.90 7.30
CA LEU A 9 -19.38 -2.12 6.57
C LEU A 9 -18.43 -3.24 7.01
N ARG A 10 -18.95 -4.19 7.80
CA ARG A 10 -18.21 -5.38 8.20
C ARG A 10 -18.06 -6.32 7.00
N ARG A 11 -16.95 -7.04 6.95
CA ARG A 11 -16.82 -8.19 6.05
C ARG A 11 -17.93 -9.21 6.37
N PRO A 12 -18.54 -9.86 5.35
CA PRO A 12 -19.50 -10.94 5.58
C PRO A 12 -18.95 -11.98 6.56
N ARG A 13 -19.80 -12.51 7.45
CA ARG A 13 -19.39 -13.58 8.37
C ARG A 13 -18.86 -14.77 7.57
N GLY A 14 -17.70 -15.31 7.96
CA GLY A 14 -17.03 -16.41 7.26
C GLY A 14 -16.18 -16.00 6.04
N SER A 15 -16.18 -14.73 5.64
CA SER A 15 -15.29 -14.26 4.56
C SER A 15 -13.86 -14.07 5.07
N HIS A 16 -12.92 -14.80 4.47
CA HIS A 16 -11.49 -14.60 4.69
C HIS A 16 -10.97 -13.50 3.75
N PRO A 17 -9.98 -12.69 4.17
CA PRO A 17 -9.26 -11.87 3.21
C PRO A 17 -8.68 -12.76 2.09
N PRO A 18 -8.58 -12.26 0.85
CA PRO A 18 -8.04 -13.04 -0.26
C PRO A 18 -6.55 -13.37 -0.11
N CYS A 19 -5.86 -12.77 0.87
CA CYS A 19 -4.50 -13.12 1.21
C CYS A 19 -4.48 -14.26 2.26
N GLY A 20 -3.79 -15.36 1.93
CA GLY A 20 -3.54 -16.46 2.89
C GLY A 20 -2.46 -16.13 3.93
N LYS A 21 -1.59 -15.15 3.65
CA LYS A 21 -0.55 -14.65 4.54
C LYS A 21 -0.48 -13.14 4.45
N CYS A 22 -0.40 -12.45 5.58
CA CYS A 22 -0.14 -11.01 5.59
C CYS A 22 1.37 -10.77 5.38
N PRO A 23 1.79 -10.09 4.30
CA PRO A 23 3.22 -9.85 4.04
C PRO A 23 3.85 -8.84 5.01
N LYS A 24 3.03 -8.02 5.69
CA LYS A 24 3.47 -7.01 6.65
C LYS A 24 3.71 -7.59 8.06
N VAL A 25 3.30 -8.84 8.29
CA VAL A 25 3.50 -9.54 9.58
C VAL A 25 4.67 -10.51 9.42
N PRO A 26 5.57 -10.63 10.42
CA PRO A 26 6.69 -11.57 10.36
C PRO A 26 6.26 -13.01 10.07
N ALA A 27 7.15 -13.79 9.47
CA ALA A 27 6.90 -15.22 9.31
C ALA A 27 6.88 -15.92 10.68
N GLY A 28 5.95 -16.85 10.89
CA GLY A 28 5.83 -17.58 12.14
C GLY A 28 4.91 -16.94 13.19
N THR A 29 4.35 -15.75 12.93
CA THR A 29 3.32 -15.18 13.81
C THR A 29 2.07 -16.06 13.83
N GLU A 30 1.76 -16.66 14.98
CA GLU A 30 0.64 -17.60 15.16
C GLU A 30 -0.72 -16.96 14.89
N ARG A 31 -0.88 -15.68 15.26
CA ARG A 31 -2.13 -14.91 15.11
C ARG A 31 -1.85 -13.59 14.38
N PRO A 32 -1.74 -13.59 13.05
CA PRO A 32 -1.47 -12.37 12.30
C PRO A 32 -2.61 -11.37 12.48
N SER A 33 -2.29 -10.19 13.01
CA SER A 33 -3.23 -9.09 13.18
C SER A 33 -2.62 -7.78 12.66
N PRO A 34 -3.43 -6.74 12.40
CA PRO A 34 -2.89 -5.43 12.07
C PRO A 34 -1.95 -4.84 13.14
N ALA A 35 -2.10 -5.24 14.40
CA ALA A 35 -1.20 -4.81 15.48
C ALA A 35 0.19 -5.44 15.40
N GLU A 36 0.30 -6.62 14.78
CA GLU A 36 1.57 -7.34 14.54
C GLU A 36 2.28 -6.87 13.26
N ALA A 37 1.72 -5.88 12.57
CA ALA A 37 2.28 -5.38 11.34
C ALA A 37 3.56 -4.56 11.61
N VAL A 38 4.64 -4.90 10.90
CA VAL A 38 5.91 -4.19 11.02
C VAL A 38 5.79 -2.80 10.39
N GLU A 39 6.06 -1.77 11.18
CA GLU A 39 6.15 -0.40 10.70
C GLU A 39 7.56 -0.05 10.21
N LEU A 40 7.64 1.00 9.39
CA LEU A 40 8.92 1.53 8.94
C LEU A 40 9.73 2.09 10.13
N THR A 41 10.97 1.63 10.25
CA THR A 41 11.98 2.21 11.16
C THR A 41 12.31 3.65 10.76
N ASP A 42 12.94 4.40 11.66
CA ASP A 42 13.35 5.78 11.37
C ASP A 42 14.40 5.87 10.26
N GLN A 43 15.22 4.84 10.08
CA GLN A 43 16.13 4.75 8.93
C GLN A 43 15.34 4.63 7.62
N HIS A 44 14.37 3.73 7.56
CA HIS A 44 13.52 3.60 6.35
C HIS A 44 12.76 4.89 6.04
N ARG A 45 12.22 5.57 7.06
CA ARG A 45 11.55 6.87 6.89
C ARG A 45 12.48 7.92 6.31
N ARG A 46 13.73 7.99 6.78
CA ARG A 46 14.76 8.89 6.24
C ARG A 46 15.11 8.54 4.80
N THR A 47 15.26 7.26 4.45
CA THR A 47 15.51 6.82 3.07
C THR A 47 14.37 7.22 2.13
N VAL A 48 13.11 7.03 2.54
CA VAL A 48 11.95 7.47 1.75
C VAL A 48 11.93 8.98 1.56
N ARG A 49 12.26 9.75 2.60
CA ARG A 49 12.36 11.21 2.49
C ARG A 49 13.45 11.63 1.50
N PHE A 50 14.64 11.06 1.62
CA PHE A 50 15.77 11.34 0.72
C PHE A 50 15.45 10.98 -0.73
N TYR A 51 14.81 9.83 -0.97
CA TYR A 51 14.32 9.45 -2.29
C TYR A 51 13.34 10.49 -2.87
N ARG A 52 12.40 10.99 -2.06
CA ARG A 52 11.42 12.01 -2.50
C ARG A 52 12.10 13.34 -2.86
N GLU A 53 13.08 13.76 -2.08
CA GLU A 53 13.89 14.96 -2.36
C GLU A 53 14.63 14.81 -3.70
N CYS A 54 15.33 13.69 -3.92
CA CYS A 54 16.02 13.40 -5.18
C CYS A 54 15.06 13.33 -6.38
N ARG A 55 13.90 12.67 -6.20
CA ARG A 55 12.85 12.57 -7.22
C ARG A 55 12.29 13.93 -7.60
N ALA A 56 12.10 14.82 -6.62
CA ALA A 56 11.56 16.16 -6.87
C ALA A 56 12.50 17.02 -7.74
N VAL A 57 13.81 16.87 -7.59
CA VAL A 57 14.81 17.57 -8.42
C VAL A 57 15.23 16.80 -9.66
N GLY A 58 14.78 15.55 -9.83
CA GLY A 58 15.13 14.69 -10.97
C GLY A 58 16.58 14.23 -11.00
N ARG A 59 17.30 14.28 -9.86
CA ARG A 59 18.71 13.91 -9.79
C ARG A 59 18.98 13.06 -8.56
N PHE A 60 19.61 11.91 -8.78
CA PHE A 60 20.09 11.01 -7.72
C PHE A 60 21.62 11.01 -7.70
N PRO A 61 22.25 10.85 -6.53
CA PRO A 61 23.66 10.50 -6.45
C PRO A 61 23.96 9.19 -7.20
N ASP A 62 25.14 9.09 -7.80
CA ASP A 62 25.60 7.84 -8.41
C ASP A 62 26.20 6.91 -7.35
N ASP A 63 25.31 6.32 -6.55
CA ASP A 63 25.65 5.37 -5.49
C ASP A 63 24.84 4.08 -5.68
N PRO A 64 25.47 2.89 -5.64
CA PRO A 64 24.76 1.62 -5.83
C PRO A 64 23.62 1.37 -4.83
N LEU A 65 23.77 1.78 -3.57
CA LEU A 65 22.73 1.63 -2.55
C LEU A 65 21.58 2.59 -2.81
N VAL A 66 21.86 3.82 -3.23
CA VAL A 66 20.83 4.79 -3.63
C VAL A 66 20.04 4.27 -4.83
N ARG A 67 20.70 3.73 -5.86
CA ARG A 67 20.02 3.14 -7.04
C ARG A 67 19.12 1.98 -6.64
N TRP A 68 19.61 1.09 -5.80
CA TRP A 68 18.82 -0.04 -5.29
C TRP A 68 17.61 0.42 -4.48
N ALA A 69 17.82 1.32 -3.51
CA ALA A 69 16.76 1.83 -2.66
C ALA A 69 15.69 2.58 -3.48
N ALA A 70 16.12 3.41 -4.44
CA ALA A 70 15.21 4.13 -5.34
C ALA A 70 14.37 3.16 -6.17
N ALA A 71 14.96 2.08 -6.71
CA ALA A 71 14.23 1.07 -7.46
C ALA A 71 13.18 0.35 -6.59
N VAL A 72 13.52 -0.01 -5.35
CA VAL A 72 12.59 -0.66 -4.41
C VAL A 72 11.42 0.26 -4.07
N ILE A 73 11.70 1.53 -3.74
CA ILE A 73 10.65 2.50 -3.39
C ILE A 73 9.77 2.80 -4.61
N ARG A 74 10.37 2.98 -5.80
CA ARG A 74 9.63 3.24 -7.03
C ARG A 74 8.68 2.10 -7.37
N SER A 75 9.14 0.86 -7.26
CA SER A 75 8.29 -0.33 -7.49
C SER A 75 7.05 -0.35 -6.59
N ALA A 76 7.20 0.05 -5.32
CA ALA A 76 6.08 0.16 -4.40
C ALA A 76 5.12 1.30 -4.79
N GLU A 77 5.63 2.47 -5.19
CA GLU A 77 4.83 3.60 -5.67
C GLU A 77 4.04 3.23 -6.94
N ASP A 78 4.68 2.60 -7.92
CA ASP A 78 4.06 2.15 -9.17
C ASP A 78 2.92 1.14 -8.90
N HIS A 79 3.11 0.24 -7.93
CA HIS A 79 2.06 -0.69 -7.53
C HIS A 79 0.86 0.05 -6.93
N CYS A 80 1.10 1.01 -6.04
CA CYS A 80 0.04 1.83 -5.44
C CYS A 80 -0.70 2.67 -6.48
N GLU A 81 0.01 3.30 -7.42
CA GLU A 81 -0.56 4.08 -8.52
C GLU A 81 -1.46 3.21 -9.41
N ARG A 82 -1.03 1.99 -9.72
CA ARG A 82 -1.79 1.02 -10.51
C ARG A 82 -3.08 0.59 -9.80
N VAL A 83 -3.00 0.22 -8.52
CA VAL A 83 -4.16 -0.20 -7.73
C VAL A 83 -5.14 0.95 -7.55
N SER A 84 -4.65 2.17 -7.32
CA SER A 84 -5.50 3.37 -7.22
C SER A 84 -6.25 3.62 -8.53
N SER A 85 -5.55 3.56 -9.66
CA SER A 85 -6.13 3.74 -10.99
C SER A 85 -7.23 2.70 -11.29
N GLN A 86 -6.98 1.43 -10.98
CA GLN A 86 -7.96 0.35 -11.14
C GLN A 86 -9.22 0.58 -10.28
N ARG A 87 -9.05 1.05 -9.03
CA ARG A 87 -10.18 1.37 -8.14
C ARG A 87 -11.02 2.52 -8.70
N THR A 88 -10.37 3.58 -9.19
CA THR A 88 -11.08 4.71 -9.80
C THR A 88 -11.87 4.27 -11.03
N GLN A 89 -11.27 3.44 -11.91
CA GLN A 89 -11.95 2.91 -13.09
C GLN A 89 -13.19 2.09 -12.71
N LEU A 90 -13.07 1.18 -11.73
CA LEU A 90 -14.20 0.39 -11.24
C LEU A 90 -15.31 1.27 -10.64
N ALA A 91 -14.94 2.29 -9.86
CA ALA A 91 -15.90 3.22 -9.28
C ALA A 91 -16.67 4.00 -10.36
N VAL A 92 -15.98 4.48 -11.40
CA VAL A 92 -16.62 5.15 -12.55
C VAL A 92 -17.57 4.20 -13.28
N LEU A 93 -17.15 2.96 -13.55
CA LEU A 93 -18.02 1.97 -14.20
C LEU A 93 -19.26 1.63 -13.38
N SER A 94 -19.11 1.50 -12.05
CA SER A 94 -20.23 1.25 -11.13
C SER A 94 -21.22 2.42 -11.12
N ALA A 95 -20.71 3.66 -11.15
CA ALA A 95 -21.55 4.86 -11.20
C ALA A 95 -22.33 4.95 -12.53
N LEU A 96 -21.70 4.63 -13.66
CA LEU A 96 -22.36 4.59 -14.97
C LEU A 96 -23.45 3.51 -15.08
N ARG A 97 -23.34 2.42 -14.30
CA ARG A 97 -24.34 1.35 -14.24
C ARG A 97 -25.55 1.66 -13.33
N GLY A 98 -25.48 2.72 -12.52
CA GLY A 98 -26.58 3.08 -11.60
C GLY A 98 -26.67 2.24 -10.34
N ASP A 99 -25.60 1.53 -9.95
CA ASP A 99 -25.56 0.63 -8.78
C ASP A 99 -25.22 1.36 -7.45
N THR A 100 -25.34 2.68 -7.39
CA THR A 100 -25.00 3.51 -6.20
C THR A 100 -26.22 3.85 -5.36
#